data_AF-A0A2E3RQX4-F1
#
_entry.id   AF-A0A2E3RQX4-F1
#
_cell.length_a   1.000
_cell.length_b   1.000
_cell.length_c   1.000
_cell.angle_alpha   90.00
_cell.angle_beta   90.00
_cell.angle_gamma   90.00
#
_symmetry.space_group_name_H-M   'P 1'
#
loop_
_entity.id
_entity.type
_entity.pdbx_description
1 polymer ?
#
loop_
_entity_poly.entity_id
_entity_poly.type
_entity_poly.pdbx_seq_one_letter_code
_entity_poly.pdbx_strand_id
1 'polypeptide(L)'
;MKYGMQFRRHISSVFVLGFLILLAVGSMDSSSNSKPKTQEELRKERLSDGFSGWGGSHLALAKLIKAGMNNPESYDHVETVYWDNGDHLIVKTTFRGTNAFGGVVTNWVRAKTDLDGNVLEVIDQGP
;
A
#
# COMPACT_ATOMS: atom_id res chain seq x y z
N MET A 1 -59.06 53.23 39.10
CA MET A 1 -58.04 53.95 38.30
C MET A 1 -57.47 52.99 37.28
N LYS A 2 -57.35 53.47 36.05
CA LYS A 2 -56.89 52.76 34.84
C LYS A 2 -55.53 52.08 35.08
N TYR A 3 -55.31 50.92 34.49
CA TYR A 3 -54.27 50.70 33.46
C TYR A 3 -54.43 49.27 32.91
N GLY A 4 -55.21 49.15 31.83
CA GLY A 4 -55.12 48.02 30.92
C GLY A 4 -53.84 48.17 30.10
N MET A 5 -52.97 47.17 30.17
CA MET A 5 -51.74 47.11 29.39
C MET A 5 -51.98 46.31 28.11
N GLN A 6 -51.33 46.81 27.07
CA GLN A 6 -51.61 46.60 25.66
C GLN A 6 -51.32 45.19 25.15
N PHE A 7 -52.19 44.80 24.23
CA PHE A 7 -52.02 43.91 23.09
C PHE A 7 -50.57 43.85 22.55
N ARG A 8 -50.07 42.64 22.22
CA ARG A 8 -49.65 42.26 20.83
C ARG A 8 -48.78 40.98 20.76
N ARG A 9 -49.28 40.03 19.96
CA ARG A 9 -48.59 39.20 18.94
C ARG A 9 -47.52 38.21 19.44
N HIS A 10 -47.31 37.03 18.90
CA HIS A 10 -48.02 36.09 18.04
C HIS A 10 -47.22 34.79 18.27
N ILE A 11 -47.94 33.71 18.59
CA ILE A 11 -47.87 32.37 17.98
C ILE A 11 -46.47 31.82 17.59
N SER A 12 -46.30 30.54 17.94
CA SER A 12 -45.32 29.56 17.44
C SER A 12 -43.97 29.59 18.13
N SER A 13 -43.67 28.57 18.94
CA SER A 13 -42.81 27.49 18.45
C SER A 13 -42.67 26.42 19.53
N VAL A 14 -43.57 25.43 19.48
CA VAL A 14 -43.36 24.11 20.09
C VAL A 14 -42.22 23.44 19.32
N PHE A 15 -40.98 23.86 19.54
CA PHE A 15 -39.80 23.34 18.83
C PHE A 15 -38.52 23.40 19.68
N VAL A 16 -38.63 23.46 21.01
CA VAL A 16 -37.44 23.45 21.90
C VAL A 16 -37.27 22.15 22.67
N LEU A 17 -38.32 21.30 22.79
CA LEU A 17 -38.18 19.97 23.39
C LEU A 17 -37.83 18.85 22.40
N GLY A 18 -37.81 19.13 21.09
CA GLY A 18 -37.34 18.17 20.08
C GLY A 18 -35.82 18.14 19.89
N PHE A 19 -35.09 19.11 20.46
CA PHE A 19 -33.66 19.27 20.21
C PHE A 19 -32.76 18.61 21.28
N LEU A 20 -33.32 18.13 22.40
CA LEU A 20 -32.55 17.48 23.47
C LEU A 20 -32.58 15.94 23.43
N ILE A 21 -33.41 15.32 22.59
CA ILE A 21 -33.44 13.85 22.42
C ILE A 21 -32.51 13.40 21.27
N LEU A 22 -32.09 14.32 20.40
CA LEU A 22 -31.20 14.04 19.27
C LEU A 22 -29.70 13.97 19.64
N LEU A 23 -29.34 14.19 20.90
CA LEU A 23 -27.96 14.00 21.39
C LEU A 23 -27.73 12.66 22.12
N ALA A 24 -28.77 11.83 22.27
CA ALA A 24 -28.72 10.60 23.06
C ALA A 24 -29.03 9.31 22.27
N VAL A 25 -29.21 9.39 20.94
CA VAL A 25 -29.41 8.21 20.09
C VAL A 25 -28.48 8.31 18.88
N GLY A 26 -27.36 7.60 18.96
CA GLY A 26 -26.44 7.46 17.85
C GLY A 26 -24.98 7.73 18.19
N SER A 27 -24.48 7.19 19.31
CA SER A 27 -23.18 6.54 19.24
C SER A 27 -23.28 5.45 18.18
N MET A 28 -23.14 5.84 16.91
CA MET A 28 -22.90 4.89 15.84
C MET A 28 -21.44 4.53 16.00
N ASP A 29 -21.23 3.48 16.80
CA ASP A 29 -19.97 2.79 16.96
C ASP A 29 -19.27 2.78 15.60
N SER A 30 -18.13 3.46 15.55
CA SER A 30 -17.16 3.30 14.48
C SER A 30 -16.54 1.91 14.60
N SER A 31 -17.38 0.88 14.46
CA SER A 31 -16.97 -0.48 14.25
C SER A 31 -16.51 -0.54 12.80
N SER A 32 -15.21 -0.32 12.59
CA SER A 32 -14.52 -0.70 11.37
C SER A 32 -14.73 -2.20 11.19
N ASN A 33 -15.79 -2.57 10.49
CA ASN A 33 -16.10 -3.94 10.13
C ASN A 33 -15.15 -4.41 9.01
N SER A 34 -13.85 -4.43 9.28
CA SER A 34 -12.92 -5.21 8.47
C SER A 34 -13.03 -6.65 8.94
N LYS A 35 -13.60 -7.52 8.11
CA LYS A 35 -13.51 -8.97 8.30
C LYS A 35 -12.06 -9.32 8.67
N PRO A 36 -11.82 -10.23 9.64
CA PRO A 36 -10.45 -10.64 9.96
C PRO A 36 -9.76 -11.14 8.69
N LYS A 37 -8.55 -10.63 8.42
CA LYS A 37 -7.74 -11.05 7.27
C LYS A 37 -7.48 -12.55 7.35
N THR A 38 -7.65 -13.22 6.23
CA THR A 38 -7.26 -14.63 6.05
C THR A 38 -5.75 -14.78 6.15
N GLN A 39 -5.25 -15.99 6.43
CA GLN A 39 -3.80 -16.25 6.45
C GLN A 39 -3.13 -15.94 5.11
N GLU A 40 -3.83 -16.18 3.99
CA GLU A 40 -3.35 -15.84 2.64
C GLU A 40 -3.19 -14.33 2.43
N GLU A 41 -4.11 -13.52 2.98
CA GLU A 41 -4.03 -12.06 2.89
C GLU A 41 -2.89 -11.52 3.76
N LEU A 42 -2.72 -12.04 4.98
CA LEU A 42 -1.59 -11.69 5.85
C LEU A 42 -0.26 -12.08 5.21
N ARG A 43 -0.21 -13.23 4.54
CA ARG A 43 0.97 -13.68 3.80
C ARG A 43 1.29 -12.72 2.66
N LYS A 44 0.31 -12.40 1.80
CA LYS A 44 0.49 -11.45 0.70
C LYS A 44 0.92 -10.07 1.18
N GLU A 45 0.35 -9.59 2.29
CA GLU A 45 0.73 -8.32 2.90
C GLU A 45 2.19 -8.34 3.33
N ARG A 46 2.62 -9.38 4.06
CA ARG A 46 4.04 -9.54 4.45
C ARG A 46 4.96 -9.58 3.23
N LEU A 47 4.60 -10.33 2.18
CA LEU A 47 5.41 -10.40 0.98
C LEU A 47 5.49 -9.05 0.26
N SER A 48 4.40 -8.26 0.29
CA SER A 48 4.32 -6.98 -0.42
C SER A 48 5.32 -5.94 0.08
N ASP A 49 5.77 -6.04 1.34
CA ASP A 49 6.79 -5.16 1.92
C ASP A 49 8.14 -5.24 1.18
N GLY A 50 8.44 -6.39 0.56
CA GLY A 50 9.64 -6.59 -0.25
C GLY A 50 9.59 -5.94 -1.65
N PHE A 51 8.43 -5.42 -2.07
CA PHE A 51 8.21 -4.91 -3.43
C PHE A 51 7.85 -3.41 -3.42
N SER A 52 8.25 -2.71 -4.49
CA SER A 52 7.80 -1.35 -4.74
C SER A 52 6.31 -1.34 -5.08
N GLY A 53 5.51 -0.56 -4.34
CA GLY A 53 4.08 -0.38 -4.61
C GLY A 53 3.74 0.33 -5.93
N TRP A 54 4.72 0.91 -6.62
CA TRP A 54 4.50 1.60 -7.90
C TRP A 54 4.89 0.73 -9.11
N GLY A 55 6.11 0.21 -9.11
CA GLY A 55 6.66 -0.55 -10.25
C GLY A 55 6.69 -2.07 -10.05
N GLY A 56 6.38 -2.58 -8.86
CA GLY A 56 6.48 -4.03 -8.57
C GLY A 56 7.92 -4.57 -8.58
N SER A 57 8.93 -3.70 -8.53
CA SER A 57 10.33 -4.13 -8.40
C SER A 57 10.60 -4.70 -7.01
N HIS A 58 11.32 -5.82 -6.92
CA HIS A 58 11.78 -6.34 -5.64
C HIS A 58 12.92 -5.45 -5.11
N LEU A 59 12.71 -4.80 -3.96
CA LEU A 59 13.52 -3.66 -3.51
C LEU A 59 14.99 -4.03 -3.26
N ALA A 60 15.24 -5.13 -2.56
CA ALA A 60 16.60 -5.58 -2.26
C ALA A 60 17.31 -6.11 -3.51
N LEU A 61 16.58 -6.78 -4.40
CA LEU A 61 17.16 -7.32 -5.63
C LEU A 61 17.48 -6.20 -6.62
N ALA A 62 16.62 -5.19 -6.74
CA ALA A 62 16.89 -4.00 -7.54
C ALA A 62 18.13 -3.23 -7.04
N LYS A 63 18.32 -3.12 -5.72
CA LYS A 63 19.56 -2.53 -5.14
C LYS A 63 20.79 -3.34 -5.50
N LEU A 64 20.72 -4.67 -5.39
CA LEU A 64 21.82 -5.58 -5.73
C LEU A 64 22.17 -5.49 -7.22
N ILE A 65 21.17 -5.50 -8.10
CA ILE A 65 21.36 -5.34 -9.55
C ILE A 65 22.06 -4.02 -9.85
N LYS A 66 21.53 -2.90 -9.34
CA LYS A 66 22.12 -1.56 -9.55
C LYS A 66 23.58 -1.49 -9.10
N ALA A 67 23.92 -2.11 -7.96
CA ALA A 67 25.28 -2.14 -7.45
C ALA A 67 26.26 -2.91 -8.35
N GLY A 68 25.77 -3.87 -9.16
CA GLY A 68 26.56 -4.61 -10.13
C GLY A 68 26.59 -4.01 -11.55
N MET A 69 25.82 -2.96 -11.82
CA MET A 69 25.74 -2.35 -13.15
C MET A 69 26.90 -1.40 -13.43
N ASN A 70 27.34 -1.36 -14.69
CA ASN A 70 28.34 -0.38 -15.16
C ASN A 70 27.82 1.08 -15.03
N ASN A 71 26.55 1.32 -15.33
CA ASN A 71 25.88 2.59 -15.10
C ASN A 71 24.60 2.37 -14.27
N PRO A 72 24.65 2.49 -12.94
CA PRO A 72 23.48 2.28 -12.07
C PRO A 72 22.31 3.22 -12.35
N GLU A 73 22.56 4.43 -12.87
CA GLU A 73 21.50 5.40 -13.21
C GLU A 73 20.70 4.99 -14.43
N SER A 74 21.27 4.13 -15.29
CA SER A 74 20.59 3.57 -16.45
C SER A 74 19.64 2.41 -16.14
N TYR A 75 19.56 1.98 -14.86
CA TYR A 75 18.65 0.91 -14.46
C TYR A 75 17.20 1.31 -14.73
N ASP A 76 16.53 0.49 -15.52
CA ASP A 76 15.11 0.62 -15.81
C ASP A 76 14.43 -0.73 -15.55
N HIS A 77 13.47 -0.75 -14.63
CA HIS A 77 12.77 -1.97 -14.26
C HIS A 77 11.74 -2.33 -15.33
N VAL A 78 11.72 -3.58 -15.77
CA VAL A 78 10.75 -4.06 -16.77
C VAL A 78 9.67 -4.90 -16.12
N GLU A 79 10.07 -5.93 -15.37
CA GLU A 79 9.13 -6.89 -14.77
C GLU A 79 9.77 -7.57 -13.57
N THR A 80 8.94 -7.92 -12.58
CA THR A 80 9.30 -8.90 -11.57
C THR A 80 8.26 -9.99 -11.52
N VAL A 81 8.70 -11.25 -11.55
CA VAL A 81 7.87 -12.41 -11.24
C VAL A 81 8.45 -13.11 -10.02
N TYR A 82 7.59 -13.67 -9.18
CA TYR A 82 8.04 -14.45 -8.02
C TYR A 82 7.25 -15.75 -7.91
N TRP A 83 7.90 -16.76 -7.33
CA TRP A 83 7.30 -18.04 -6.97
C TRP A 83 7.43 -18.20 -5.47
N ASP A 84 6.30 -18.50 -4.84
CA ASP A 84 6.20 -18.71 -3.41
C ASP A 84 6.38 -20.19 -3.06
N ASN A 85 7.46 -20.51 -2.34
CA ASN A 85 7.79 -21.86 -1.90
C ASN A 85 7.45 -22.13 -0.43
N GLY A 86 6.73 -21.21 0.24
CA GLY A 86 6.32 -21.34 1.64
C GLY A 86 7.31 -20.69 2.62
N ASP A 87 8.55 -21.16 2.67
CA ASP A 87 9.61 -20.64 3.56
C ASP A 87 10.49 -19.56 2.90
N HIS A 88 10.50 -19.48 1.58
CA HIS A 88 11.26 -18.51 0.79
C HIS A 88 10.54 -18.18 -0.52
N LEU A 89 11.00 -17.13 -1.20
CA LEU A 89 10.60 -16.83 -2.57
C LEU A 89 11.73 -17.09 -3.55
N ILE A 90 11.37 -17.45 -4.77
CA ILE A 90 12.24 -17.32 -5.93
C ILE A 90 11.76 -16.10 -6.69
N VAL A 91 12.61 -15.09 -6.85
CA VAL A 91 12.27 -13.82 -7.50
C VAL A 91 13.11 -13.69 -8.76
N LYS A 92 12.46 -13.39 -9.90
CA LYS A 92 13.14 -13.03 -11.14
C LYS A 92 12.78 -11.60 -11.51
N THR A 93 13.79 -10.74 -11.63
CA THR A 93 13.65 -9.37 -12.10
C THR A 93 14.27 -9.22 -13.48
N THR A 94 13.48 -8.74 -14.44
CA THR A 94 13.92 -8.32 -15.77
C THR A 94 14.09 -6.80 -15.76
N PHE A 95 15.20 -6.29 -16.31
CA PHE A 95 15.55 -4.88 -16.30
C PHE A 95 16.34 -4.50 -17.56
N ARG A 96 16.37 -3.20 -17.87
CA ARG A 96 17.24 -2.63 -18.90
C ARG A 96 18.37 -1.84 -18.24
N GLY A 97 19.48 -1.73 -18.96
CA GLY A 97 20.63 -0.95 -18.53
C GLY A 97 21.62 -0.70 -19.65
N THR A 98 22.41 0.37 -19.50
CA THR A 98 23.50 0.70 -20.41
C THR A 98 24.71 -0.16 -20.10
N ASN A 99 25.18 -0.92 -21.09
CA ASN A 99 26.39 -1.73 -20.99
C ASN A 99 27.67 -0.88 -21.18
N ALA A 100 28.85 -1.51 -21.05
CA ALA A 100 30.15 -0.84 -21.19
C ALA A 100 30.42 -0.25 -22.60
N PHE A 101 29.65 -0.66 -23.61
CA PHE A 101 29.75 -0.15 -24.99
C PHE A 101 28.74 0.96 -25.30
N GLY A 102 27.99 1.43 -24.30
CA GLY A 102 26.98 2.49 -24.45
C GLY A 102 25.63 2.01 -25.01
N GLY A 103 25.46 0.71 -25.24
CA GLY A 103 24.19 0.14 -25.70
C GLY A 103 23.23 -0.14 -24.54
N VAL A 104 21.95 0.15 -24.70
CA VAL A 104 20.89 -0.27 -23.76
C VAL A 104 20.51 -1.71 -24.05
N VAL A 105 20.70 -2.60 -23.07
CA VAL A 105 20.38 -4.02 -23.17
C VAL A 105 19.36 -4.42 -22.12
N THR A 106 18.57 -5.45 -22.41
CA THR A 106 17.68 -6.10 -21.44
C THR A 106 18.41 -7.29 -20.84
N ASN A 107 18.33 -7.47 -19.53
CA ASN A 107 18.86 -8.61 -18.80
C ASN A 107 17.86 -9.04 -17.72
N TRP A 108 18.14 -10.16 -17.08
CA TRP A 108 17.39 -10.62 -15.92
C TRP A 108 18.31 -11.25 -14.86
N VAL A 109 17.89 -11.16 -13.61
CA VAL A 109 18.51 -11.85 -12.46
C VAL A 109 17.44 -12.63 -11.72
N ARG A 110 17.73 -13.87 -11.38
CA ARG A 110 16.91 -14.74 -10.53
C ARG A 110 17.61 -14.99 -9.20
N ALA A 111 16.92 -14.78 -8.10
CA ALA A 111 17.46 -14.91 -6.75
C ALA A 111 16.48 -15.62 -5.81
N LYS A 112 17.04 -16.28 -4.78
CA LYS A 112 16.31 -16.75 -3.61
C LYS A 112 16.22 -15.61 -2.60
N THR A 113 15.04 -15.38 -2.04
CA THR A 113 14.82 -14.37 -1.00
C THR A 113 14.08 -14.97 0.19
N ASP A 114 14.27 -14.41 1.38
CA ASP A 114 13.38 -14.72 2.50
C ASP A 114 12.02 -14.02 2.35
N LEU A 115 11.12 -14.26 3.32
CA LEU A 115 9.77 -13.66 3.34
C LEU A 115 9.78 -12.19 3.78
N ASP A 116 10.92 -11.68 4.25
CA ASP A 116 11.11 -10.29 4.70
C ASP A 116 11.75 -9.43 3.59
N GLY A 117 11.95 -10.01 2.40
CA GLY A 117 12.47 -9.33 1.21
C GLY A 117 13.99 -9.26 1.13
N ASN A 118 14.73 -9.98 1.97
CA ASN A 118 16.19 -10.03 1.89
C ASN A 118 16.64 -11.04 0.83
N VAL A 119 17.64 -10.68 0.05
CA VAL A 119 18.26 -11.61 -0.92
C VAL A 119 19.19 -12.56 -0.17
N LEU A 120 18.94 -13.86 -0.30
CA LEU A 120 19.76 -14.93 0.29
C LEU A 120 20.83 -15.40 -0.69
N GLU A 121 20.47 -15.58 -1.96
CA GLU A 121 21.34 -16.17 -2.98
C GLU A 121 20.92 -15.71 -4.38
N VAL A 122 21.88 -15.39 -5.25
CA VAL A 122 21.64 -15.23 -6.69
C VAL A 122 21.79 -16.61 -7.34
N ILE A 123 20.71 -17.10 -7.95
CA ILE A 123 20.64 -18.46 -8.51
C ILE A 123 21.13 -18.47 -9.95
N ASP A 124 20.72 -17.46 -10.73
CA ASP A 124 20.90 -17.45 -12.19
C ASP A 124 20.77 -16.02 -12.72
N GLN A 125 21.43 -15.73 -13.85
CA GLN A 125 21.39 -14.43 -14.50
C GLN A 125 21.73 -14.55 -15.99
N GLY A 126 21.15 -13.68 -16.81
CA GLY A 126 21.42 -13.70 -18.25
C GLY A 126 20.84 -12.51 -19.02
N PRO A 127 21.15 -12.43 -20.33
CA PRO A 127 20.45 -11.56 -21.26
C PRO A 127 19.00 -12.03 -21.51
#